data_AF-A0A962HVP2-F1
#
_entry.id   AF-A0A962HVP2-F1
#
_cell.length_a   1.000
_cell.length_b   1.000
_cell.length_c   1.000
_cell.angle_alpha   90.00
_cell.angle_beta   90.00
_cell.angle_gamma   90.00
#
_symmetry.space_group_name_H-M   'P 1'
#
loop_
_entity.id
_entity.type
_entity.pdbx_description
1 polymer ?
#
loop_
_entity_poly.entity_id
_entity_poly.type
_entity_poly.pdbx_seq_one_letter_code
_entity_poly.pdbx_strand_id
1 'polypeptide(L)'
;MNKRPLQILFGFILLSLLAYTVWASRQQPVTDWGGLVNRPDNWWTIATLIDAYYAFLTFYVWVLWKEPRWGRRVAWFLAIVLLGNLAMSGYILMQLKRLRTGDGMAELLARRNGVA
;
A
#
# COMPACT_ATOMS: atom_id res chain seq x y z
N MET A 1 -20.02 -12.02 -1.26
CA MET A 1 -19.23 -10.91 -0.68
C MET A 1 -19.67 -9.61 -1.32
N ASN A 2 -20.09 -8.63 -0.51
CA ASN A 2 -20.47 -7.32 -1.03
C ASN A 2 -19.21 -6.56 -1.44
N LYS A 3 -19.08 -6.23 -2.73
CA LYS A 3 -17.93 -5.48 -3.28
C LYS A 3 -17.95 -3.98 -2.93
N ARG A 4 -19.10 -3.47 -2.49
CA ARG A 4 -19.33 -2.07 -2.11
C ARG A 4 -18.27 -1.46 -1.17
N PRO A 5 -17.90 -2.08 -0.03
CA PRO A 5 -16.88 -1.50 0.87
C PRO A 5 -15.52 -1.31 0.19
N LEU A 6 -15.08 -2.26 -0.64
CA LEU A 6 -13.83 -2.12 -1.40
C LEU A 6 -13.92 -1.02 -2.46
N GLN A 7 -15.06 -0.95 -3.16
CA GLN A 7 -15.30 0.13 -4.14
C GLN A 7 -15.29 1.51 -3.49
N ILE A 8 -15.91 1.64 -2.31
CA ILE A 8 -15.90 2.89 -1.53
C ILE A 8 -14.47 3.22 -1.08
N LEU A 9 -13.75 2.26 -0.51
CA LEU A 9 -12.38 2.46 -0.04
C LEU A 9 -11.45 2.90 -1.17
N PHE A 10 -11.40 2.13 -2.26
CA PHE A 10 -10.51 2.44 -3.38
C PHE A 10 -10.95 3.66 -4.17
N GLY A 11 -12.27 3.89 -4.27
CA GLY A 11 -12.81 5.13 -4.83
C GLY A 11 -12.38 6.35 -4.01
N PHE A 12 -12.48 6.27 -2.68
CA PHE A 12 -12.02 7.32 -1.78
C PHE A 12 -10.51 7.57 -1.89
N ILE A 13 -9.69 6.50 -1.90
CA ILE A 13 -8.23 6.61 -2.08
C ILE A 13 -7.91 7.30 -3.41
N LEU A 14 -8.52 6.86 -4.51
CA LEU A 14 -8.29 7.43 -5.84
C LEU A 14 -8.67 8.92 -5.90
N LEU A 15 -9.86 9.27 -5.42
CA LEU A 15 -10.32 10.66 -5.43
C LEU A 15 -9.45 11.55 -4.53
N SER A 16 -9.04 11.05 -3.37
CA SER A 16 -8.14 11.76 -2.46
C SER A 16 -6.77 11.98 -3.10
N LEU A 17 -6.19 10.96 -3.73
CA LEU A 17 -4.93 11.08 -4.45
C LEU A 17 -5.01 12.11 -5.56
N LEU A 18 -6.04 12.04 -6.41
CA LEU A 18 -6.25 13.02 -7.47
C LEU A 18 -6.37 14.44 -6.91
N ALA A 19 -7.11 14.62 -5.81
CA ALA A 19 -7.25 15.91 -5.16
C ALA A 19 -5.89 16.44 -4.65
N TYR A 20 -5.11 15.63 -3.93
CA TYR A 20 -3.80 16.04 -3.41
C TYR A 20 -2.77 16.27 -4.52
N THR A 21 -2.74 15.44 -5.56
CA THR A 21 -1.85 15.61 -6.70
C THR A 21 -2.18 16.88 -7.47
N VAL A 22 -3.47 17.15 -7.75
CA VAL A 22 -3.89 18.39 -8.41
C VAL A 22 -3.57 19.60 -7.54
N TRP A 23 -3.86 19.53 -6.24
CA TRP A 23 -3.59 20.63 -5.30
C TRP A 23 -2.09 20.93 -5.19
N ALA A 24 -1.23 19.92 -5.10
CA ALA A 24 0.22 20.11 -5.10
C ALA A 24 0.70 20.71 -6.43
N SER A 25 0.20 20.19 -7.56
CA SER A 25 0.55 20.67 -8.91
C SER A 25 0.14 22.14 -9.15
N ARG A 26 -0.96 22.59 -8.53
CA ARG A 26 -1.43 23.99 -8.63
C ARG A 26 -0.55 24.96 -7.86
N GLN A 27 0.10 24.50 -6.80
CA GLN A 27 1.00 25.32 -5.99
C GLN A 27 2.40 25.37 -6.57
N GLN A 28 2.87 24.24 -7.09
CA GLN A 28 4.22 24.11 -7.62
C GLN A 28 4.27 23.00 -8.66
N PRO A 29 4.87 23.25 -9.84
CA PRO A 29 5.18 22.19 -10.79
C PRO A 29 6.10 21.15 -10.16
N VAL A 30 5.85 19.85 -10.41
CA VAL A 30 6.70 18.77 -9.86
C VAL A 30 8.17 18.86 -10.30
N THR A 31 8.43 19.50 -11.45
CA THR A 31 9.78 19.74 -11.97
C THR A 31 10.61 20.66 -11.10
N ASP A 32 9.92 21.56 -10.39
CA ASP A 32 10.56 22.58 -9.56
C ASP A 32 10.69 22.09 -8.12
N TRP A 33 10.34 20.82 -7.84
CA TRP A 33 10.41 20.24 -6.51
C TRP A 33 11.85 19.97 -6.08
N GLY A 34 12.37 20.80 -5.17
CA GLY A 34 13.72 20.70 -4.61
C GLY A 34 13.84 19.82 -3.36
N GLY A 35 12.80 19.07 -2.99
CA GLY A 35 12.78 18.25 -1.77
C GLY A 35 12.52 19.08 -0.49
N LEU A 36 13.22 18.76 0.61
CA LEU A 36 13.06 19.44 1.91
C LEU A 36 13.95 20.69 2.07
N VAL A 37 14.65 21.10 1.01
CA VAL A 37 15.79 22.02 1.09
C VAL A 37 15.35 23.47 1.25
N ASN A 38 14.27 23.90 0.61
CA ASN A 38 13.75 25.27 0.69
C ASN A 38 12.29 25.27 1.14
N ARG A 39 11.91 26.10 2.11
CA ARG A 39 10.48 26.34 2.38
C ARG A 39 9.95 27.33 1.32
N PRO A 40 8.80 27.08 0.66
CA PRO A 40 7.76 26.10 0.99
C PRO A 40 7.69 24.91 -0.01
N ASP A 41 8.76 24.16 -0.24
CA ASP A 41 8.76 22.92 -1.08
C ASP A 41 8.12 21.69 -0.37
N ASN A 42 7.22 21.93 0.59
CA ASN A 42 6.56 20.88 1.37
C ASN A 42 5.34 20.27 0.66
N TRP A 43 4.81 20.90 -0.39
CA TRP A 43 3.56 20.48 -1.02
C TRP A 43 3.65 19.10 -1.68
N TRP A 44 4.66 18.89 -2.52
CA TRP A 44 4.92 17.59 -3.14
C TRP A 44 5.41 16.56 -2.12
N THR A 45 6.13 16.98 -1.08
CA THR A 45 6.51 16.10 0.03
C THR A 45 5.27 15.55 0.76
N ILE A 46 4.27 16.39 1.01
CA ILE A 46 3.00 15.96 1.63
C ILE A 46 2.23 15.04 0.67
N ALA A 47 2.09 15.40 -0.61
CA ALA A 47 1.36 14.61 -1.57
C ALA A 47 1.97 13.21 -1.76
N THR A 48 3.30 13.12 -1.85
CA THR A 48 4.02 11.85 -1.97
C THR A 48 4.00 11.02 -0.68
N LEU A 49 3.97 11.67 0.49
CA LEU A 49 3.80 10.99 1.76
C LEU A 49 2.41 10.34 1.88
N ILE A 50 1.37 11.10 1.54
CA ILE A 50 -0.02 10.61 1.50
C ILE A 50 -0.13 9.43 0.52
N ASP A 51 0.48 9.56 -0.66
CA ASP A 51 0.53 8.49 -1.66
C ASP A 51 1.19 7.21 -1.11
N ALA A 52 2.33 7.33 -0.43
CA ALA A 52 3.00 6.20 0.19
C ALA A 52 2.09 5.48 1.22
N TYR A 53 1.41 6.22 2.10
CA TYR A 53 0.51 5.61 3.09
C TYR A 53 -0.74 4.98 2.47
N TYR A 54 -1.28 5.54 1.38
CA TYR A 54 -2.37 4.90 0.65
C TYR A 54 -1.93 3.64 -0.08
N ALA A 55 -0.71 3.61 -0.62
CA ALA A 55 -0.11 2.40 -1.17
C ALA A 55 0.03 1.31 -0.09
N PHE A 56 0.48 1.70 1.11
CA PHE A 56 0.58 0.79 2.27
C PHE A 56 -0.77 0.21 2.67
N LEU A 57 -1.81 1.06 2.75
CA LEU A 57 -3.17 0.61 3.06
C LEU A 57 -3.72 -0.32 1.99
N THR A 58 -3.52 0.03 0.71
CA THR A 58 -3.94 -0.79 -0.44
C THR A 58 -3.33 -2.18 -0.39
N PHE A 59 -2.02 -2.26 -0.15
CA PHE A 59 -1.33 -3.53 0.02
C PHE A 59 -1.80 -4.28 1.27
N TYR A 60 -2.01 -3.56 2.38
CA TYR A 60 -2.48 -4.16 3.63
C TYR A 60 -3.88 -4.78 3.50
N VAL A 61 -4.79 -4.23 2.69
CA VAL A 61 -6.10 -4.86 2.41
C VAL A 61 -5.91 -6.27 1.84
N TRP A 62 -4.93 -6.46 0.95
CA TRP A 62 -4.58 -7.78 0.42
C TRP A 62 -3.99 -8.69 1.50
N VAL A 63 -3.07 -8.19 2.33
CA VAL A 63 -2.49 -8.94 3.47
C VAL A 63 -3.56 -9.35 4.49
N LEU A 64 -4.51 -8.45 4.78
CA LEU A 64 -5.62 -8.67 5.71
C LEU A 64 -6.49 -9.85 5.27
N TRP A 65 -6.71 -9.99 3.96
CA TRP A 65 -7.43 -11.12 3.38
C TRP A 65 -6.59 -12.40 3.39
N LYS A 66 -5.30 -12.31 3.03
CA LYS A 66 -4.35 -13.43 3.00
C LYS A 66 -4.14 -14.08 4.37
N GLU A 67 -4.02 -13.28 5.43
CA GLU A 67 -3.81 -13.78 6.80
C GLU A 67 -5.15 -14.10 7.48
N PRO A 68 -5.37 -15.33 7.98
CA PRO A 68 -6.57 -15.66 8.74
C PRO A 68 -6.46 -15.27 10.22
N ARG A 69 -5.24 -15.27 10.78
CA ARG A 69 -5.00 -15.03 12.21
C ARG A 69 -4.88 -13.53 12.50
N TRP A 70 -5.70 -13.03 13.42
CA TRP A 70 -5.70 -11.63 13.85
C TRP A 70 -4.33 -11.13 14.35
N GLY A 71 -3.60 -11.93 15.13
CA GLY A 71 -2.26 -11.54 15.58
C GLY A 71 -1.29 -11.25 14.44
N ARG A 72 -1.35 -12.03 13.35
CA ARG A 72 -0.52 -11.79 12.15
C ARG A 72 -0.98 -10.55 11.38
N ARG A 73 -2.29 -10.31 11.30
CA ARG A 73 -2.85 -9.10 10.67
C ARG A 73 -2.31 -7.84 11.34
N VAL A 74 -2.41 -7.78 12.67
CA VAL A 74 -1.91 -6.64 13.45
C VAL A 74 -0.39 -6.49 13.33
N ALA A 75 0.36 -7.60 13.43
CA ALA A 75 1.82 -7.55 13.27
C ALA A 75 2.23 -7.02 11.90
N TRP A 76 1.60 -7.47 10.81
CA TRP A 76 1.88 -6.98 9.46
C TRP A 76 1.43 -5.55 9.25
N PHE A 77 0.29 -5.14 9.82
CA PHE A 77 -0.13 -3.74 9.79
C PHE A 77 0.93 -2.81 10.37
N LEU A 78 1.40 -3.13 11.59
CA LEU A 78 2.44 -2.36 12.26
C LEU A 78 3.75 -2.37 11.46
N ALA A 79 4.16 -3.53 10.95
CA ALA A 79 5.36 -3.63 10.13
C ALA A 79 5.26 -2.77 8.86
N ILE A 80 4.12 -2.77 8.17
CA ILE A 80 3.91 -1.99 6.94
C ILE A 80 3.87 -0.50 7.23
N VAL A 81 3.18 -0.05 8.28
CA VAL A 81 3.10 1.38 8.62
C VAL A 81 4.46 1.92 9.10
N LEU A 82 5.25 1.11 9.80
CA LEU A 82 6.55 1.53 10.36
C LEU A 82 7.72 1.38 9.37
N LEU A 83 7.74 0.31 8.56
CA LEU A 83 8.87 -0.01 7.66
C LEU A 83 8.54 0.22 6.18
N GLY A 84 7.27 0.41 5.83
CA GLY A 84 6.82 0.62 4.46
C GLY A 84 7.21 -0.51 3.52
N ASN A 85 7.87 -0.15 2.43
CA ASN A 85 8.26 -1.07 1.36
C ASN A 85 9.18 -2.22 1.80
N LEU A 86 9.96 -2.06 2.87
CA LEU A 86 10.79 -3.14 3.40
C LEU A 86 9.92 -4.31 3.91
N ALA A 87 8.89 -3.99 4.70
CA ALA A 87 7.96 -4.99 5.21
C ALA A 87 7.16 -5.64 4.09
N MET A 88 6.69 -4.85 3.12
CA MET A 88 5.92 -5.37 1.98
C MET A 88 6.76 -6.31 1.10
N SER A 89 8.01 -5.94 0.82
CA SER A 89 8.95 -6.79 0.07
C SER A 89 9.25 -8.08 0.83
N GLY A 90 9.50 -7.98 2.15
CA GLY A 90 9.67 -9.15 3.02
C GLY A 90 8.45 -10.06 3.03
N TYR A 91 7.24 -9.49 3.02
CA TYR A 91 5.99 -10.25 2.94
C TYR A 91 5.91 -11.03 1.62
N ILE A 92 6.15 -10.39 0.48
CA ILE A 92 6.12 -11.04 -0.84
C ILE A 92 7.15 -12.16 -0.93
N LEU A 93 8.39 -11.92 -0.48
CA LEU A 93 9.42 -12.95 -0.44
C LEU A 93 9.03 -14.13 0.45
N MET A 94 8.38 -13.86 1.58
CA MET A 94 7.82 -14.91 2.44
C MET A 94 6.70 -15.69 1.74
N GLN A 95 5.84 -15.04 0.94
CA GLN A 95 4.81 -15.72 0.15
C GLN A 95 5.41 -16.58 -0.96
N LEU A 96 6.43 -16.08 -1.66
CA LEU A 96 7.15 -16.83 -2.71
C LEU A 96 7.77 -18.12 -2.15
N LYS A 97 8.37 -18.06 -0.97
CA LYS A 97 8.93 -19.25 -0.29
C LYS A 97 7.88 -20.31 0.09
N ARG A 98 6.58 -19.95 0.12
CA ARG A 98 5.48 -20.88 0.43
C ARG A 98 4.89 -21.55 -0.81
N LEU A 99 5.27 -21.13 -2.02
CA LEU A 99 4.85 -21.78 -3.25
C LEU A 99 5.50 -23.17 -3.34
N ARG A 100 4.71 -24.16 -3.73
CA ARG A 100 5.18 -25.54 -3.97
C ARG A 100 5.69 -25.66 -5.40
N THR A 101 6.53 -26.66 -5.63
CA THR A 101 6.99 -27.01 -6.98
C THR A 101 5.77 -27.34 -7.87
N GLY A 102 5.54 -26.52 -8.89
CA GLY A 102 4.37 -26.62 -9.79
C GLY A 102 3.27 -25.58 -9.56
N ASP A 103 3.32 -24.79 -8.48
CA ASP A 103 2.39 -23.67 -8.29
C ASP A 103 2.71 -22.53 -9.27
N GLY A 104 1.68 -22.00 -9.94
CA GLY A 104 1.80 -20.82 -10.79
C GLY A 104 1.78 -19.51 -10.00
N MET A 105 2.14 -18.40 -10.64
CA MET A 105 2.12 -17.05 -10.01
C MET A 105 0.72 -16.63 -9.53
N ALA A 106 -0.35 -17.21 -10.09
CA ALA A 106 -1.71 -16.97 -9.62
C ALA A 106 -1.91 -17.44 -8.16
N GLU A 107 -1.25 -18.52 -7.74
CA GLU A 107 -1.30 -19.02 -6.36
C GLU A 107 -0.69 -18.02 -5.38
N LEU A 108 0.36 -17.30 -5.80
CA LEU A 108 0.94 -16.22 -4.99
C LEU A 108 -0.11 -15.17 -4.62
N LEU A 109 -1.02 -14.85 -5.54
CA LEU A 109 -2.07 -13.85 -5.35
C LEU A 109 -3.31 -14.44 -4.64
N ALA A 110 -3.70 -15.67 -4.96
CA ALA A 110 -4.96 -16.27 -4.52
C ALA A 110 -4.88 -17.14 -3.25
N ARG A 111 -3.74 -17.78 -2.95
CA ARG A 111 -3.64 -18.72 -1.82
C ARG A 111 -3.68 -18.03 -0.47
N ARG A 112 -4.62 -18.40 0.41
CA ARG A 112 -4.66 -17.87 1.79
C ARG A 112 -3.69 -18.61 2.69
N ASN A 113 -3.04 -17.91 3.62
CA ASN A 113 -2.07 -18.52 4.52
C ASN A 113 -2.76 -19.42 5.54
N GLY A 114 -2.32 -20.66 5.72
CA GLY A 114 -2.83 -21.55 6.77
C GLY A 114 -4.10 -22.32 6.41
N VAL A 115 -4.55 -22.29 5.16
CA VAL A 115 -5.45 -23.30 4.60
C VAL A 115 -4.56 -24.28 3.85
N ALA A 116 -4.51 -25.53 4.34
CA ALA A 116 -3.75 -26.61 3.71
C ALA A 116 -4.42 -27.05 2.41
#